data_AF-A0A0G3M4C6-F1
#
_entry.id   AF-A0A0G3M4C6-F1
#
_cell.length_a   1.000
_cell.length_b   1.000
_cell.length_c   1.000
_cell.angle_alpha   90.00
_cell.angle_beta   90.00
_cell.angle_gamma   90.00
#
_symmetry.space_group_name_H-M   'P 1'
#
loop_
_entity.id
_entity.type
_entity.pdbx_description
1 polymer ?
#
loop_
_entity_poly.entity_id
_entity_poly.type
_entity_poly.pdbx_seq_one_letter_code
_entity_poly.pdbx_strand_id
1 'polypeptide(L)'
;MVGVSFETWSEIKRKPMNMGNAMVLNAYVAKFEDNKYVQINSASVGDTVYIIVETIGLTGKKIEVNLLDRDGILDGKNFSVVDLLQDDKDTQGLLTAIVDKQGKAIYKVKLQPSSDKKDIENWGNKINKTKDKKIYTCLLVDADKHNPGVNITYTGRNAKDHENDSRKSSKTNYWLDENGKWFELKYCECNIYSIDKELLKGPNVVYTKTGSKVKGNIGIRKVIAIVLHRTIGSSISGAIAHSKGTHFYVEGTYGVDGEIFQPIKLDQYSNHIMNQTARTSRLEIQTENSIGIEVVGMAYYKVGKDLYTVYDTKIKDPASIKLTKPFKGERKIDGKWAVEDIYWDKLTEAQIKSVKCIVATLMKKYNLKKENIFTHEEIQSKTAGEGQVVKDAIFPLLNECL
;
A
#
# COMPACT_ATOMS: atom_id res chain seq x y z
N MET A 1 -21.42 33.80 81.38
CA MET A 1 -19.99 33.59 81.05
C MET A 1 -19.86 32.17 80.53
N VAL A 2 -19.87 32.00 79.21
CA VAL A 2 -19.63 30.70 78.56
C VAL A 2 -18.46 30.97 77.62
N GLY A 3 -17.30 30.44 77.98
CA GLY A 3 -16.06 30.61 77.24
C GLY A 3 -16.04 29.72 76.01
N VAL A 4 -15.76 30.32 74.86
CA VAL A 4 -15.53 29.63 73.59
C VAL A 4 -14.05 29.25 73.54
N SER A 5 -13.73 27.95 73.48
CA SER A 5 -12.39 27.49 73.11
C SER A 5 -12.36 27.18 71.62
N PHE A 6 -11.57 27.95 70.87
CA PHE A 6 -11.25 27.66 69.48
C PHE A 6 -10.26 26.48 69.43
N GLU A 7 -10.71 25.34 68.89
CA GLU A 7 -9.80 24.28 68.46
C GLU A 7 -9.09 24.70 67.16
N THR A 8 -7.76 24.73 67.24
CA THR A 8 -6.84 25.01 66.14
C THR A 8 -6.94 23.93 65.07
N TRP A 9 -7.24 24.36 63.83
CA TRP A 9 -7.09 23.56 62.63
C TRP A 9 -5.61 23.19 62.46
N SER A 10 -5.30 21.90 62.55
CA SER A 10 -3.99 21.38 62.21
C SER A 10 -3.78 21.49 60.69
N GLU A 11 -2.77 22.28 60.31
CA GLU A 11 -2.25 22.28 58.95
C GLU A 11 -1.85 20.84 58.57
N ILE A 12 -2.61 20.25 57.65
CA ILE A 12 -2.14 19.07 56.91
C ILE A 12 -0.94 19.56 56.09
N LYS A 13 0.27 19.40 56.65
CA LYS A 13 1.52 19.52 55.91
C LYS A 13 1.48 18.48 54.79
N ARG A 14 1.01 18.90 53.60
CA ARG A 14 1.24 18.16 52.36
C ARG A 14 2.75 17.97 52.26
N LYS A 15 3.20 16.71 52.28
CA LYS A 15 4.59 16.37 51.94
C LYS A 15 4.94 17.09 50.63
N PRO A 16 6.11 17.74 50.54
CA PRO A 16 6.57 18.30 49.27
C PRO A 16 6.61 17.15 48.27
N MET A 17 5.80 17.26 47.22
CA MET A 17 5.78 16.32 46.13
C MET A 17 7.15 16.42 45.47
N ASN A 18 7.94 15.35 45.59
CA ASN A 18 9.27 15.28 45.00
C ASN A 18 9.13 15.60 43.51
N MET A 19 9.62 16.77 43.07
CA MET A 19 9.63 17.18 41.68
C MET A 19 10.62 16.29 40.93
N GLY A 20 10.19 15.09 40.56
CA GLY A 20 10.95 14.25 39.65
C GLY A 20 11.04 14.98 38.32
N ASN A 21 12.24 15.44 37.95
CA ASN A 21 12.49 15.96 36.61
C ASN A 21 12.23 14.81 35.63
N ALA A 22 11.26 15.00 34.74
CA ALA A 22 10.88 14.06 33.71
C ALA A 22 11.35 14.57 32.34
N MET A 23 11.58 13.65 31.40
CA MET A 23 12.06 14.00 30.07
C MET A 23 11.32 13.25 28.98
N VAL A 24 11.04 13.94 27.88
CA VAL A 24 10.72 13.33 26.59
C VAL A 24 12.00 13.39 25.75
N LEU A 25 12.56 12.22 25.44
CA LEU A 25 13.87 12.04 24.80
C LEU A 25 13.79 12.05 23.28
N ASN A 26 12.76 11.41 22.73
CA ASN A 26 12.63 11.22 21.29
C ASN A 26 11.18 10.95 20.92
N ALA A 27 10.79 11.30 19.70
CA ALA A 27 9.54 10.87 19.09
C ALA A 27 9.76 10.58 17.60
N TYR A 28 9.26 9.42 17.14
CA TYR A 28 9.43 8.98 15.76
C TYR A 28 8.30 8.06 15.31
N VAL A 29 8.18 7.89 14.00
CA VAL A 29 7.25 6.94 13.38
C VAL A 29 8.00 5.64 13.05
N ALA A 30 7.35 4.50 13.25
CA ALA A 30 7.93 3.18 13.11
C ALA A 30 6.96 2.16 12.47
N LYS A 31 7.52 1.10 11.90
CA LYS A 31 6.80 -0.16 11.63
C LYS A 31 7.18 -1.20 12.67
N PHE A 32 6.27 -2.13 12.95
CA PHE A 32 6.55 -3.26 13.82
C PHE A 32 6.92 -4.47 12.98
N GLU A 33 8.21 -4.82 12.96
CA GLU A 33 8.79 -5.86 12.12
C GLU A 33 9.74 -6.71 12.98
N ASP A 34 9.70 -8.03 12.81
CA ASP A 34 10.55 -8.99 13.55
C ASP A 34 10.56 -8.79 15.07
N ASN A 35 9.39 -8.47 15.65
CA ASN A 35 9.18 -8.13 17.07
C ASN A 35 9.90 -6.86 17.55
N LYS A 36 10.15 -5.90 16.64
CA LYS A 36 10.86 -4.65 16.95
C LYS A 36 10.17 -3.47 16.27
N TYR A 37 10.30 -2.29 16.86
CA TYR A 37 9.91 -1.03 16.22
C TYR A 37 11.07 -0.49 15.40
N VAL A 38 10.91 -0.49 14.08
CA VAL A 38 11.90 0.02 13.12
C VAL A 38 11.46 1.40 12.66
N GLN A 39 12.27 2.42 12.90
CA GLN A 39 11.98 3.80 12.49
C GLN A 39 11.82 3.90 10.97
N ILE A 40 10.81 4.65 10.53
CA ILE A 40 10.52 4.94 9.13
C ILE A 40 10.32 6.44 8.93
N ASN A 41 10.67 6.93 7.75
CA ASN A 41 10.52 8.35 7.39
C ASN A 41 9.38 8.58 6.38
N SER A 42 8.70 7.53 5.93
CA SER A 42 7.53 7.66 5.05
C SER A 42 6.57 6.49 5.20
N ALA A 43 5.29 6.75 4.97
CA ALA A 43 4.26 5.72 4.79
C ALA A 43 3.14 6.25 3.88
N SER A 44 2.21 5.36 3.50
CA SER A 44 1.06 5.72 2.67
C SER A 44 -0.23 5.85 3.48
N VAL A 45 -1.16 6.66 2.97
CA VAL A 45 -2.54 6.71 3.48
C VAL A 45 -3.13 5.32 3.55
N GLY A 46 -3.72 4.95 4.69
CA GLY A 46 -4.30 3.63 4.97
C GLY A 46 -3.32 2.62 5.58
N ASP A 47 -2.01 2.88 5.55
CA ASP A 47 -1.04 2.02 6.23
C ASP A 47 -1.20 2.13 7.77
N THR A 48 -0.93 1.03 8.47
CA THR A 48 -0.78 1.02 9.93
C THR A 48 0.68 1.25 10.29
N VAL A 49 0.93 2.24 11.14
CA VAL A 49 2.25 2.58 11.68
C VAL A 49 2.17 2.72 13.20
N TYR A 50 3.33 2.87 13.83
CA TYR A 50 3.44 3.12 15.26
C TYR A 50 4.14 4.44 15.48
N ILE A 51 3.58 5.30 16.33
CA ILE A 51 4.32 6.46 16.85
C ILE A 51 4.92 6.03 18.17
N ILE A 52 6.20 6.29 18.36
CA ILE A 52 6.96 5.92 19.56
C ILE A 52 7.45 7.20 20.20
N VAL A 53 7.15 7.38 21.49
CA VAL A 53 7.69 8.47 22.32
C VAL A 53 8.53 7.85 23.42
N GLU A 54 9.81 8.17 23.44
CA GLU A 54 10.77 7.68 24.45
C GLU A 54 10.93 8.70 25.56
N THR A 55 10.91 8.23 26.81
CA THR A 55 10.83 9.10 27.99
C THR A 55 11.65 8.58 29.16
N ILE A 56 11.93 9.46 30.11
CA ILE A 56 12.47 9.14 31.43
C ILE A 56 11.59 9.79 32.49
N GLY A 57 11.29 9.06 33.58
CA GLY A 57 10.52 9.59 34.71
C GLY A 57 9.01 9.72 34.47
N LEU A 58 8.50 9.21 33.35
CA LEU A 58 7.07 9.25 32.98
C LEU A 58 6.38 7.89 32.99
N THR A 59 7.01 6.80 33.46
CA THR A 59 6.38 5.48 33.54
C THR A 59 5.01 5.53 34.24
N GLY A 60 3.99 4.95 33.60
CA GLY A 60 2.60 4.96 34.06
C GLY A 60 1.86 6.29 33.85
N LYS A 61 2.50 7.31 33.27
CA LYS A 61 1.87 8.59 32.93
C LYS A 61 1.24 8.55 31.54
N LYS A 62 0.20 9.36 31.35
CA LYS A 62 -0.47 9.52 30.06
C LYS A 62 0.21 10.63 29.25
N ILE A 63 0.46 10.39 27.97
CA ILE A 63 1.03 11.36 27.03
C ILE A 63 0.11 11.50 25.82
N GLU A 64 -0.03 12.72 25.31
CA GLU A 64 -0.74 13.04 24.07
C GLU A 64 0.26 13.28 22.94
N VAL A 65 -0.08 12.83 21.73
CA VAL A 65 0.70 13.09 20.51
C VAL A 65 -0.23 13.44 19.36
N ASN A 66 0.21 14.37 18.52
CA ASN A 66 -0.44 14.69 17.26
C ASN A 66 0.55 14.56 16.10
N LEU A 67 0.04 14.17 14.94
CA LEU A 67 0.73 14.34 13.66
C LEU A 67 0.22 15.64 13.03
N LEU A 68 1.11 16.50 12.57
CA LEU A 68 0.77 17.82 12.04
C LEU A 68 1.14 17.94 10.56
N ASP A 69 0.24 18.46 9.73
CA ASP A 69 0.48 18.74 8.32
C ASP A 69 1.19 20.09 8.16
N ARG A 70 2.46 20.08 7.77
CA ARG A 70 3.30 21.29 7.66
C ARG A 70 2.65 22.37 6.80
N ASP A 71 2.12 21.98 5.65
CA ASP A 71 1.69 22.89 4.60
C ASP A 71 0.16 23.04 4.55
N GLY A 72 -0.57 22.38 5.45
CA GLY A 72 -2.03 22.43 5.51
C GLY A 72 -2.71 21.91 4.23
N ILE A 73 -2.10 20.94 3.55
CA ILE A 73 -2.65 20.32 2.35
C ILE A 73 -3.98 19.63 2.64
N LEU A 74 -4.13 19.04 3.82
CA LEU A 74 -5.34 18.32 4.23
C LEU A 74 -6.45 19.27 4.65
N ASP A 75 -6.20 20.23 5.55
CA ASP A 75 -7.28 21.06 6.13
C ASP A 75 -7.18 22.57 5.85
N GLY A 76 -6.26 22.96 4.97
CA GLY A 76 -6.07 24.35 4.54
C GLY A 76 -5.34 25.24 5.55
N LYS A 77 -4.82 24.67 6.64
CA LYS A 77 -4.10 25.39 7.70
C LYS A 77 -2.75 24.74 7.98
N ASN A 78 -1.68 25.52 7.91
CA ASN A 78 -0.34 25.03 8.26
C ASN A 78 -0.30 24.50 9.69
N PHE A 79 0.37 23.39 9.88
CA PHE A 79 0.47 22.64 11.14
C PHE A 79 -0.89 22.26 11.74
N SER A 80 -1.89 21.99 10.89
CA SER A 80 -3.15 21.40 11.37
C SER A 80 -2.94 19.97 11.83
N VAL A 81 -3.69 19.56 12.84
CA VAL A 81 -3.73 18.16 13.28
C VAL A 81 -4.24 17.30 12.15
N VAL A 82 -3.53 16.23 11.87
CA VAL A 82 -3.92 15.21 10.90
C VAL A 82 -4.86 14.23 11.60
N ASP A 83 -6.08 14.08 11.09
CA ASP A 83 -7.03 13.10 11.59
C ASP A 83 -6.53 11.67 11.35
N LEU A 84 -6.52 10.86 12.40
CA LEU A 84 -5.99 9.50 12.39
C LEU A 84 -6.89 8.55 13.20
N LEU A 85 -6.87 7.27 12.83
CA LEU A 85 -7.44 6.22 13.67
C LEU A 85 -6.38 5.68 14.63
N GLN A 86 -6.67 5.65 15.93
CA GLN A 86 -5.85 4.98 16.94
C GLN A 86 -6.51 3.66 17.34
N ASP A 87 -5.78 2.55 17.32
CA ASP A 87 -6.33 1.22 17.66
C ASP A 87 -7.65 0.93 16.93
N ASP A 88 -7.69 1.31 15.65
CA ASP A 88 -8.83 1.16 14.74
C ASP A 88 -10.09 1.98 15.15
N LYS A 89 -9.94 2.96 16.04
CA LYS A 89 -10.97 3.90 16.47
C LYS A 89 -10.64 5.33 16.03
N ASP A 90 -11.66 6.07 15.61
CA ASP A 90 -11.51 7.49 15.29
C ASP A 90 -11.24 8.29 16.57
N THR A 91 -10.12 9.00 16.58
CA THR A 91 -9.68 9.85 17.70
C THR A 91 -9.56 11.30 17.30
N GLN A 92 -9.95 11.66 16.07
CA GLN A 92 -9.84 13.03 15.53
C GLN A 92 -8.43 13.61 15.71
N GLY A 93 -7.42 12.75 15.51
CA GLY A 93 -6.01 13.09 15.60
C GLY A 93 -5.46 13.33 17.03
N LEU A 94 -6.28 13.20 18.08
CA LEU A 94 -5.87 13.33 19.48
C LEU A 94 -5.44 11.97 20.05
N LEU A 95 -4.19 11.60 19.77
CA LEU A 95 -3.67 10.29 20.16
C LEU A 95 -3.22 10.30 21.61
N THR A 96 -3.58 9.28 22.38
CA THR A 96 -3.13 9.17 23.78
C THR A 96 -2.64 7.77 24.14
N ALA A 97 -1.57 7.68 24.92
CA ALA A 97 -1.02 6.41 25.40
C ALA A 97 -0.45 6.54 26.81
N ILE A 98 -0.32 5.41 27.50
CA ILE A 98 0.34 5.32 28.81
C ILE A 98 1.78 4.85 28.59
N VAL A 99 2.73 5.52 29.23
CA VAL A 99 4.14 5.14 29.19
C VAL A 99 4.35 3.81 29.90
N ASP A 100 4.97 2.86 29.22
CA ASP A 100 5.28 1.53 29.74
C ASP A 100 6.46 1.53 30.73
N LYS A 101 6.82 0.32 31.18
CA LYS A 101 7.93 0.11 32.13
C LYS A 101 9.31 0.36 31.51
N GLN A 102 9.40 0.38 30.18
CA GLN A 102 10.59 0.65 29.40
C GLN A 102 10.72 2.15 29.07
N GLY A 103 9.78 2.98 29.54
CA GLY A 103 9.79 4.42 29.30
C GLY A 103 9.24 4.80 27.93
N LYS A 104 8.45 3.94 27.27
CA LYS A 104 7.89 4.20 25.94
C LYS A 104 6.38 4.40 25.99
N ALA A 105 5.89 5.45 25.36
CA ALA A 105 4.49 5.56 24.96
C ALA A 105 4.37 5.14 23.49
N ILE A 106 3.48 4.20 23.20
CA ILE A 106 3.34 3.57 21.88
C ILE A 106 1.92 3.78 21.39
N TYR A 107 1.80 4.29 20.17
CA TYR A 107 0.52 4.60 19.54
C TYR A 107 0.41 3.78 18.26
N LYS A 108 -0.46 2.77 18.22
CA LYS A 108 -0.79 2.08 16.97
C LYS A 108 -1.79 2.93 16.20
N VAL A 109 -1.36 3.47 15.06
CA VAL A 109 -2.17 4.40 14.27
C VAL A 109 -2.36 3.90 12.85
N LYS A 110 -3.55 4.14 12.29
CA LYS A 110 -3.82 3.98 10.87
C LYS A 110 -3.85 5.35 10.22
N LEU A 111 -3.06 5.52 9.16
CA LEU A 111 -2.87 6.79 8.46
C LEU A 111 -4.06 7.14 7.56
N GLN A 112 -5.24 7.28 8.13
CA GLN A 112 -6.46 7.63 7.42
C GLN A 112 -7.41 8.43 8.35
N PRO A 113 -8.21 9.35 7.78
CA PRO A 113 -9.05 10.25 8.57
C PRO A 113 -10.24 9.52 9.21
N SER A 114 -10.80 8.54 8.50
CA SER A 114 -11.95 7.77 8.96
C SER A 114 -11.93 6.38 8.31
N SER A 115 -12.90 5.53 8.64
CA SER A 115 -13.14 4.28 7.90
C SER A 115 -13.91 4.50 6.59
N ASP A 116 -14.42 5.72 6.33
CA ASP A 116 -15.16 6.04 5.11
C ASP A 116 -14.20 6.18 3.92
N LYS A 117 -14.50 5.44 2.86
CA LYS A 117 -13.74 5.46 1.62
C LYS A 117 -13.69 6.85 0.98
N LYS A 118 -14.77 7.63 1.09
CA LYS A 118 -14.86 8.97 0.51
C LYS A 118 -13.86 9.92 1.15
N ASP A 119 -13.63 9.81 2.45
CA ASP A 119 -12.67 10.66 3.17
C ASP A 119 -11.23 10.28 2.80
N ILE A 120 -10.95 8.98 2.68
CA ILE A 120 -9.66 8.46 2.20
C ILE A 120 -9.38 8.95 0.77
N GLU A 121 -10.38 8.90 -0.12
CA GLU A 121 -10.27 9.42 -1.49
C GLU A 121 -10.08 10.93 -1.51
N ASN A 122 -10.73 11.69 -0.62
CA ASN A 122 -10.54 13.14 -0.50
C ASN A 122 -9.11 13.50 -0.10
N TRP A 123 -8.57 12.83 0.92
CA TRP A 123 -7.15 12.94 1.28
C TRP A 123 -6.25 12.62 0.08
N GLY A 124 -6.53 11.51 -0.61
CA GLY A 124 -5.76 11.11 -1.77
C GLY A 124 -5.76 12.12 -2.90
N ASN A 125 -6.91 12.74 -3.18
CA ASN A 125 -7.05 13.79 -4.18
C ASN A 125 -6.27 15.06 -3.80
N LYS A 126 -6.20 15.41 -2.52
CA LYS A 126 -5.41 16.56 -2.04
C LYS A 126 -3.92 16.27 -2.17
N ILE A 127 -3.48 15.09 -1.72
CA ILE A 127 -2.07 14.66 -1.78
C ILE A 127 -1.60 14.55 -3.25
N ASN A 128 -2.40 13.95 -4.14
CA ASN A 128 -2.06 13.80 -5.56
C ASN A 128 -1.92 15.12 -6.33
N LYS A 129 -2.53 16.21 -5.85
CA LYS A 129 -2.39 17.55 -6.46
C LYS A 129 -1.06 18.22 -6.09
N THR A 130 -0.36 17.72 -5.08
CA THR A 130 0.97 18.22 -4.73
C THR A 130 2.00 17.80 -5.79
N LYS A 131 3.03 18.63 -5.97
CA LYS A 131 4.09 18.39 -6.96
C LYS A 131 4.76 17.02 -6.79
N ASP A 132 5.00 16.63 -5.54
CA ASP A 132 5.74 15.42 -5.20
C ASP A 132 4.82 14.24 -4.81
N LYS A 133 3.50 14.38 -4.98
CA LYS A 133 2.45 13.41 -4.59
C LYS A 133 2.58 12.94 -3.12
N LYS A 134 3.01 13.84 -2.23
CA LYS A 134 3.22 13.59 -0.80
C LYS A 134 3.04 14.86 0.00
N ILE A 135 2.79 14.71 1.29
CA ILE A 135 2.80 15.81 2.25
C ILE A 135 3.85 15.55 3.31
N TYR A 136 4.31 16.63 3.94
CA TYR A 136 5.32 16.60 4.98
C TYR A 136 4.67 16.82 6.34
N THR A 137 4.91 15.91 7.27
CA THR A 137 4.33 15.98 8.61
C THR A 137 5.38 15.91 9.69
N CYS A 138 5.06 16.49 10.84
CA CYS A 138 5.87 16.43 12.05
C CYS A 138 5.03 15.93 13.24
N LEU A 139 5.69 15.54 14.32
CA LEU A 139 5.05 15.12 15.56
C LEU A 139 5.04 16.27 16.55
N LEU A 140 3.92 16.45 17.26
CA LEU A 140 3.81 17.30 18.43
C LEU A 140 3.50 16.41 19.64
N VAL A 141 4.36 16.44 20.66
CA VAL A 141 4.19 15.65 21.89
C VAL A 141 3.75 16.57 23.03
N ASP A 142 2.66 16.24 23.72
CA ASP A 142 2.22 16.94 24.92
C ASP A 142 2.16 15.96 26.10
N ALA A 143 3.20 16.01 26.93
CA ALA A 143 3.25 15.27 28.18
C ALA A 143 2.80 16.13 29.37
N ASP A 144 2.63 17.44 29.23
CA ASP A 144 2.26 18.34 30.33
C ASP A 144 0.78 18.25 30.66
N LYS A 145 -0.08 18.22 29.63
CA LYS A 145 -1.55 18.33 29.73
C LYS A 145 -2.19 17.36 30.71
N HIS A 146 -1.68 16.13 30.78
CA HIS A 146 -2.20 15.08 31.65
C HIS A 146 -1.37 14.85 32.92
N ASN A 147 -0.28 15.60 33.11
CA ASN A 147 0.65 15.41 34.21
C ASN A 147 0.93 16.74 34.95
N PRO A 148 -0.10 17.44 35.46
CA PRO A 148 0.10 18.70 36.17
C PRO A 148 1.00 18.50 37.39
N GLY A 149 1.97 19.41 37.58
CA GLY A 149 2.91 19.38 38.69
C GLY A 149 4.17 18.53 38.47
N VAL A 150 4.32 17.89 37.30
CA VAL A 150 5.57 17.27 36.87
C VAL A 150 6.37 18.29 36.05
N ASN A 151 7.65 18.48 36.37
CA ASN A 151 8.54 19.32 35.57
C ASN A 151 9.09 18.50 34.39
N ILE A 152 8.60 18.77 33.18
CA ILE A 152 8.92 17.99 31.98
C ILE A 152 9.85 18.80 31.06
N THR A 153 10.98 18.20 30.71
CA THR A 153 11.90 18.71 29.69
C THR A 153 11.71 17.96 28.38
N TYR A 154 11.59 18.67 27.26
CA TYR A 154 11.52 18.06 25.94
C TYR A 154 12.87 18.24 25.22
N THR A 155 13.43 17.18 24.64
CA THR A 155 14.70 17.25 23.91
C THR A 155 14.53 17.34 22.40
N GLY A 156 13.30 17.53 21.90
CA GLY A 156 12.97 17.57 20.47
C GLY A 156 13.41 18.82 19.72
N ARG A 157 14.39 19.59 20.19
CA ARG A 157 14.78 20.81 19.47
C ARG A 157 15.75 20.52 18.34
N ASN A 158 15.53 21.20 17.23
CA ASN A 158 16.50 21.35 16.16
C ASN A 158 17.63 22.31 16.58
N ALA A 159 18.76 22.24 15.90
CA ALA A 159 19.84 23.22 16.07
C ALA A 159 19.30 24.64 15.78
N LYS A 160 19.83 25.63 16.51
CA LYS A 160 19.35 27.03 16.58
C LYS A 160 19.22 27.78 15.23
N ASP A 161 19.72 27.21 14.14
CA ASP A 161 20.02 27.92 12.88
C ASP A 161 19.14 27.47 11.68
N HIS A 162 18.04 26.75 11.90
CA HIS A 162 17.20 26.22 10.80
C HIS A 162 15.82 26.92 10.67
N GLU A 163 15.61 27.64 9.57
CA GLU A 163 14.49 28.58 9.33
C GLU A 163 13.09 27.97 9.08
N ASN A 164 12.87 26.66 9.26
CA ASN A 164 11.56 26.03 9.01
C ASN A 164 11.00 25.17 10.17
N ASP A 165 11.50 25.41 11.38
CA ASP A 165 11.08 24.81 12.66
C ASP A 165 9.78 25.47 13.17
N SER A 166 8.91 24.72 13.86
CA SER A 166 7.71 25.12 14.60
C SER A 166 7.66 26.58 15.13
N ARG A 167 7.41 27.55 14.24
CA ARG A 167 7.73 28.96 14.52
C ARG A 167 6.91 29.50 15.70
N LYS A 168 7.62 29.83 16.80
CA LYS A 168 7.22 30.59 18.03
C LYS A 168 6.96 29.78 19.31
N SER A 169 7.12 28.46 19.34
CA SER A 169 6.95 27.73 20.62
C SER A 169 8.14 27.94 21.56
N SER A 170 7.87 28.28 22.82
CA SER A 170 8.87 28.24 23.90
C SER A 170 9.22 26.80 24.33
N LYS A 171 8.41 25.82 23.92
CA LYS A 171 8.59 24.39 24.19
C LYS A 171 9.15 23.67 22.97
N THR A 172 10.06 22.73 23.21
CA THR A 172 10.85 21.95 22.24
C THR A 172 10.23 20.58 21.98
N ASN A 173 8.91 20.57 21.83
CA ASN A 173 8.11 19.35 21.81
C ASN A 173 7.63 18.93 20.42
N TYR A 174 8.31 19.44 19.38
CA TYR A 174 8.15 19.02 18.00
C TYR A 174 9.25 18.01 17.63
N TRP A 175 8.94 17.04 16.77
CA TRP A 175 9.93 16.14 16.18
C TRP A 175 9.64 16.00 14.69
N LEU A 176 10.68 15.73 13.90
CA LEU A 176 10.57 15.58 12.45
C LEU A 176 10.17 16.88 11.73
N ASP A 177 10.50 18.06 12.27
CA ASP A 177 10.20 19.36 11.66
C ASP A 177 11.45 20.06 11.08
N GLU A 178 12.55 19.34 10.92
CA GLU A 178 13.74 19.84 10.21
C GLU A 178 13.64 19.68 8.70
N ASN A 179 14.28 20.59 7.96
CA ASN A 179 14.44 20.44 6.52
C ASN A 179 15.07 19.06 6.18
N GLY A 180 14.36 18.26 5.39
CA GLY A 180 14.80 16.91 5.03
C GLY A 180 14.57 15.81 6.09
N LYS A 181 14.02 16.11 7.28
CA LYS A 181 13.67 15.11 8.31
C LYS A 181 12.18 14.98 8.60
N TRP A 182 11.35 15.56 7.75
CA TRP A 182 9.89 15.42 7.79
C TRP A 182 9.46 13.97 7.54
N PHE A 183 8.38 13.57 8.21
CA PHE A 183 7.71 12.33 7.85
C PHE A 183 6.90 12.54 6.57
N GLU A 184 7.08 11.69 5.57
CA GLU A 184 6.36 11.79 4.31
C GLU A 184 5.10 10.93 4.34
N LEU A 185 3.92 11.58 4.28
CA LEU A 185 2.67 10.89 4.04
C LEU A 185 2.34 10.92 2.55
N LYS A 186 2.33 9.73 1.94
CA LYS A 186 2.10 9.53 0.51
C LYS A 186 0.68 9.04 0.26
N TYR A 187 0.16 9.23 -0.94
CA TYR A 187 -1.07 8.57 -1.36
C TYR A 187 -0.81 7.70 -2.58
N CYS A 188 -1.28 6.45 -2.50
CA CYS A 188 -1.36 5.58 -3.64
C CYS A 188 -2.83 5.38 -3.98
N GLU A 189 -3.18 5.60 -5.25
CA GLU A 189 -4.55 5.40 -5.73
C GLU A 189 -5.05 3.96 -5.57
N CYS A 190 -4.14 2.99 -5.38
CA CYS A 190 -4.50 1.60 -5.12
C CYS A 190 -4.89 1.32 -3.67
N ASN A 191 -4.74 2.27 -2.75
CA ASN A 191 -5.17 2.10 -1.35
C ASN A 191 -6.69 2.01 -1.19
N ILE A 192 -7.45 2.39 -2.22
CA ILE A 192 -8.90 2.16 -2.29
C ILE A 192 -9.26 0.67 -2.47
N TYR A 193 -8.27 -0.16 -2.80
CA TYR A 193 -8.41 -1.60 -2.89
C TYR A 193 -7.94 -2.27 -1.61
N SER A 194 -8.69 -3.26 -1.17
CA SER A 194 -8.36 -4.06 0.02
C SER A 194 -8.73 -5.52 -0.23
N ILE A 195 -8.29 -6.41 0.66
CA ILE A 195 -8.70 -7.81 0.62
C ILE A 195 -9.49 -8.11 1.88
N ASP A 196 -10.74 -8.53 1.68
CA ASP A 196 -11.64 -8.98 2.74
C ASP A 196 -12.17 -10.36 2.38
N LYS A 197 -12.04 -11.32 3.32
CA LYS A 197 -12.45 -12.72 3.14
C LYS A 197 -11.97 -13.32 1.81
N GLU A 198 -10.68 -13.09 1.50
CA GLU A 198 -10.01 -13.59 0.30
C GLU A 198 -10.56 -13.07 -1.04
N LEU A 199 -11.32 -11.97 -0.98
CA LEU A 199 -11.84 -11.25 -2.13
C LEU A 199 -11.28 -9.84 -2.16
N LEU A 200 -10.80 -9.42 -3.34
CA LEU A 200 -10.42 -8.05 -3.62
C LEU A 200 -11.66 -7.17 -3.57
N LYS A 201 -11.64 -6.14 -2.74
CA LYS A 201 -12.63 -5.06 -2.69
C LYS A 201 -12.03 -3.85 -3.40
N GLY A 202 -12.84 -3.13 -4.15
CA GLY A 202 -12.39 -1.94 -4.87
C GLY A 202 -13.39 -1.53 -5.96
N PRO A 203 -13.16 -0.40 -6.63
CA PRO A 203 -13.95 -0.03 -7.79
C PRO A 203 -13.75 -1.03 -8.93
N ASN A 204 -14.80 -1.21 -9.73
CA ASN A 204 -14.80 -2.05 -10.94
C ASN A 204 -14.41 -3.52 -10.70
N VAL A 205 -14.53 -4.01 -9.45
CA VAL A 205 -14.33 -5.43 -9.13
C VAL A 205 -15.66 -6.16 -9.19
N VAL A 206 -15.72 -7.24 -9.97
CA VAL A 206 -16.86 -8.14 -10.06
C VAL A 206 -16.44 -9.57 -9.71
N TYR A 207 -17.35 -10.34 -9.14
CA TYR A 207 -17.09 -11.73 -8.70
C TYR A 207 -17.88 -12.77 -9.50
N THR A 208 -18.80 -12.30 -10.35
CA THR A 208 -19.61 -13.15 -11.21
C THR A 208 -19.62 -12.59 -12.63
N LYS A 209 -19.59 -13.48 -13.61
CA LYS A 209 -19.84 -13.18 -15.02
C LYS A 209 -20.66 -14.30 -15.64
N THR A 210 -21.61 -13.92 -16.49
CA THR A 210 -22.46 -14.86 -17.23
C THR A 210 -21.60 -15.85 -18.01
N GLY A 211 -21.90 -17.14 -17.87
CA GLY A 211 -21.18 -18.21 -18.58
C GLY A 211 -19.82 -18.60 -17.97
N SER A 212 -19.37 -17.95 -16.88
CA SER A 212 -18.13 -18.36 -16.22
C SER A 212 -18.23 -19.78 -15.66
N LYS A 213 -17.29 -20.64 -16.05
CA LYS A 213 -17.11 -21.99 -15.48
C LYS A 213 -15.84 -22.10 -14.64
N VAL A 214 -15.14 -20.98 -14.45
CA VAL A 214 -13.89 -20.93 -13.71
C VAL A 214 -14.14 -21.28 -12.24
N LYS A 215 -13.35 -22.20 -11.69
CA LYS A 215 -13.41 -22.61 -10.29
C LYS A 215 -12.00 -22.74 -9.71
N GLY A 216 -11.86 -22.29 -8.46
CA GLY A 216 -10.66 -22.51 -7.67
C GLY A 216 -10.59 -23.92 -7.11
N ASN A 217 -9.38 -24.36 -6.79
CA ASN A 217 -9.11 -25.62 -6.11
C ASN A 217 -8.67 -25.34 -4.68
N ILE A 218 -8.95 -26.26 -3.75
CA ILE A 218 -8.57 -26.11 -2.34
C ILE A 218 -7.06 -26.35 -2.21
N GLY A 219 -6.35 -25.50 -1.46
CA GLY A 219 -5.01 -25.87 -0.98
C GLY A 219 -3.91 -24.83 -1.19
N ILE A 220 -4.22 -23.55 -1.33
CA ILE A 220 -3.16 -22.55 -1.20
C ILE A 220 -2.63 -22.60 0.24
N ARG A 221 -1.32 -22.71 0.43
CA ARG A 221 -0.70 -22.76 1.78
C ARG A 221 -0.02 -21.45 2.13
N LYS A 222 0.72 -20.90 1.18
CA LYS A 222 1.47 -19.65 1.30
C LYS A 222 1.68 -19.09 -0.09
N VAL A 223 1.26 -17.86 -0.31
CA VAL A 223 1.55 -17.16 -1.56
C VAL A 223 2.98 -16.63 -1.51
N ILE A 224 3.79 -16.97 -2.51
CA ILE A 224 5.18 -16.51 -2.66
C ILE A 224 5.42 -15.78 -3.99
N ALA A 225 4.45 -15.85 -4.91
CA ALA A 225 4.59 -15.32 -6.26
C ALA A 225 3.28 -14.77 -6.83
N ILE A 226 3.41 -13.75 -7.67
CA ILE A 226 2.36 -13.27 -8.58
C ILE A 226 2.83 -13.58 -10.00
N VAL A 227 1.97 -14.19 -10.83
CA VAL A 227 2.30 -14.52 -12.22
C VAL A 227 1.40 -13.73 -13.15
N LEU A 228 2.02 -12.93 -14.01
CA LEU A 228 1.37 -12.07 -14.99
C LEU A 228 1.21 -12.81 -16.32
N HIS A 229 0.03 -12.66 -16.91
CA HIS A 229 -0.38 -13.31 -18.15
C HIS A 229 -1.11 -12.32 -19.07
N ARG A 230 -1.19 -12.69 -20.34
CA ARG A 230 -2.12 -12.11 -21.32
C ARG A 230 -2.96 -13.23 -21.91
N THR A 231 -4.23 -12.94 -22.15
CA THR A 231 -5.21 -13.98 -22.51
C THR A 231 -5.03 -14.56 -23.91
N ILE A 232 -4.27 -13.89 -24.80
CA ILE A 232 -4.26 -14.16 -26.25
C ILE A 232 -5.70 -14.19 -26.79
N GLY A 233 -6.50 -13.20 -26.38
CA GLY A 233 -7.93 -13.13 -26.59
C GLY A 233 -8.43 -11.68 -26.49
N SER A 234 -9.62 -11.42 -27.02
CA SER A 234 -10.18 -10.07 -27.10
C SER A 234 -11.10 -9.70 -25.93
N SER A 235 -11.48 -10.63 -25.07
CA SER A 235 -12.39 -10.37 -23.93
C SER A 235 -12.24 -11.36 -22.79
N ILE A 236 -12.71 -10.99 -21.60
CA ILE A 236 -12.83 -11.93 -20.48
C ILE A 236 -13.79 -13.06 -20.83
N SER A 237 -14.92 -12.75 -21.49
CA SER A 237 -15.92 -13.76 -21.87
C SER A 237 -15.32 -14.89 -22.72
N GLY A 238 -14.41 -14.56 -23.65
CA GLY A 238 -13.67 -15.56 -24.40
C GLY A 238 -12.69 -16.36 -23.52
N ALA A 239 -11.95 -15.68 -22.64
CA ALA A 239 -10.95 -16.32 -21.77
C ALA A 239 -11.56 -17.29 -20.74
N ILE A 240 -12.77 -17.00 -20.22
CA ILE A 240 -13.44 -17.82 -19.21
C ILE A 240 -14.25 -18.99 -19.79
N ALA A 241 -14.49 -18.99 -21.12
CA ALA A 241 -15.22 -20.06 -21.79
C ALA A 241 -14.39 -21.35 -21.92
N HIS A 242 -13.05 -21.26 -21.88
CA HIS A 242 -12.14 -22.33 -22.29
C HIS A 242 -11.17 -22.85 -21.20
N SER A 243 -11.23 -22.39 -19.96
CA SER A 243 -10.07 -22.54 -19.04
C SER A 243 -10.32 -23.18 -17.68
N LYS A 244 -9.20 -23.69 -17.12
CA LYS A 244 -9.00 -24.04 -15.70
C LYS A 244 -8.78 -22.81 -14.78
N GLY A 245 -9.03 -21.60 -15.30
CA GLY A 245 -9.12 -20.36 -14.52
C GLY A 245 -7.82 -19.69 -14.10
N THR A 246 -7.89 -18.38 -13.92
CA THR A 246 -6.93 -17.59 -13.13
C THR A 246 -7.62 -16.89 -11.97
N HIS A 247 -6.86 -16.29 -11.05
CA HIS A 247 -7.44 -15.57 -9.90
C HIS A 247 -8.09 -14.26 -10.32
N PHE A 248 -7.45 -13.54 -11.23
CA PHE A 248 -7.93 -12.24 -11.70
C PHE A 248 -7.88 -12.14 -13.22
N TYR A 249 -8.96 -11.64 -13.81
CA TYR A 249 -8.99 -11.18 -15.19
C TYR A 249 -9.16 -9.67 -15.22
N VAL A 250 -8.46 -8.99 -16.12
CA VAL A 250 -8.63 -7.55 -16.36
C VAL A 250 -9.06 -7.31 -17.81
N GLU A 251 -10.25 -6.71 -17.96
CA GLU A 251 -10.91 -6.54 -19.26
C GLU A 251 -10.25 -5.44 -20.11
N GLY A 252 -10.44 -5.53 -21.43
CA GLY A 252 -9.98 -4.51 -22.38
C GLY A 252 -11.14 -3.74 -23.04
N THR A 253 -10.87 -3.13 -24.18
CA THR A 253 -11.80 -2.20 -24.87
C THR A 253 -13.05 -2.86 -25.47
N TYR A 254 -13.09 -4.19 -25.57
CA TYR A 254 -14.28 -4.93 -26.05
C TYR A 254 -15.33 -5.17 -24.94
N GLY A 255 -14.98 -4.88 -23.68
CA GLY A 255 -15.90 -4.92 -22.54
C GLY A 255 -15.87 -3.61 -21.75
N VAL A 256 -16.03 -3.70 -20.44
CA VAL A 256 -15.84 -2.55 -19.53
C VAL A 256 -14.34 -2.44 -19.26
N ASP A 257 -13.66 -1.54 -19.97
CA ASP A 257 -12.20 -1.39 -19.91
C ASP A 257 -11.68 -1.23 -18.46
N GLY A 258 -10.70 -2.06 -18.09
CA GLY A 258 -10.15 -2.10 -16.73
C GLY A 258 -11.03 -2.78 -15.68
N GLU A 259 -12.19 -3.34 -16.01
CA GLU A 259 -12.98 -4.17 -15.08
C GLU A 259 -12.15 -5.37 -14.60
N ILE A 260 -12.19 -5.61 -13.29
CA ILE A 260 -11.48 -6.70 -12.64
C ILE A 260 -12.50 -7.78 -12.32
N PHE A 261 -12.36 -8.94 -12.94
CA PHE A 261 -13.13 -10.11 -12.58
C PHE A 261 -12.29 -11.06 -11.72
N GLN A 262 -12.74 -11.32 -10.49
CA GLN A 262 -12.12 -12.29 -9.58
C GLN A 262 -13.03 -13.52 -9.39
N PRO A 263 -12.89 -14.58 -10.22
CA PRO A 263 -13.68 -15.80 -10.05
C PRO A 263 -13.18 -16.73 -8.94
N ILE A 264 -11.93 -16.58 -8.50
CA ILE A 264 -11.28 -17.50 -7.56
C ILE A 264 -10.84 -16.72 -6.32
N LYS A 265 -11.21 -17.23 -5.15
CA LYS A 265 -10.77 -16.66 -3.87
C LYS A 265 -9.28 -16.89 -3.68
N LEU A 266 -8.63 -16.00 -2.93
CA LEU A 266 -7.19 -16.03 -2.72
C LEU A 266 -6.69 -17.15 -1.80
N ASP A 267 -7.57 -17.88 -1.11
CA ASP A 267 -7.27 -19.12 -0.37
C ASP A 267 -7.36 -20.39 -1.24
N GLN A 268 -7.76 -20.24 -2.50
CA GLN A 268 -7.85 -21.30 -3.49
C GLN A 268 -6.78 -21.11 -4.54
N TYR A 269 -6.27 -22.19 -5.11
CA TYR A 269 -5.33 -22.11 -6.23
C TYR A 269 -6.04 -22.25 -7.58
N SER A 270 -5.41 -21.72 -8.63
CA SER A 270 -5.87 -21.84 -10.01
C SER A 270 -4.80 -22.51 -10.88
N ASN A 271 -5.21 -23.21 -11.94
CA ASN A 271 -4.25 -23.89 -12.82
C ASN A 271 -3.71 -22.95 -13.90
N HIS A 272 -3.23 -21.77 -13.49
CA HIS A 272 -2.77 -20.71 -14.39
C HIS A 272 -1.33 -20.95 -14.90
N ILE A 273 -0.59 -21.87 -14.29
CA ILE A 273 0.68 -22.42 -14.77
C ILE A 273 0.64 -23.95 -14.68
N MET A 274 1.63 -24.62 -15.27
CA MET A 274 1.77 -26.08 -15.22
C MET A 274 3.03 -26.43 -14.43
N ASN A 275 2.83 -26.96 -13.24
CA ASN A 275 3.88 -27.35 -12.30
C ASN A 275 4.95 -28.25 -12.95
N GLN A 276 4.54 -29.17 -13.82
CA GLN A 276 5.42 -30.18 -14.45
C GLN A 276 6.34 -29.58 -15.52
N THR A 277 6.00 -28.42 -16.07
CA THR A 277 6.75 -27.75 -17.15
C THR A 277 7.43 -26.48 -16.69
N ALA A 278 7.40 -26.20 -15.38
CA ALA A 278 8.19 -25.13 -14.79
C ALA A 278 9.68 -25.34 -15.09
N ARG A 279 10.38 -24.26 -15.44
CA ARG A 279 11.82 -24.25 -15.65
C ARG A 279 12.53 -24.65 -14.36
N THR A 280 13.66 -25.34 -14.48
CA THR A 280 14.45 -25.81 -13.34
C THR A 280 14.85 -24.70 -12.36
N SER A 281 15.08 -23.49 -12.87
CA SER A 281 15.39 -22.30 -12.08
C SER A 281 14.20 -21.66 -11.36
N ARG A 282 12.99 -22.19 -11.55
CA ARG A 282 11.71 -21.67 -11.04
C ARG A 282 10.80 -22.75 -10.46
N LEU A 283 11.33 -23.92 -10.12
CA LEU A 283 10.55 -25.05 -9.57
C LEU A 283 9.87 -24.72 -8.24
N GLU A 284 10.34 -23.71 -7.52
CA GLU A 284 9.73 -23.22 -6.30
C GLU A 284 8.36 -22.56 -6.54
N ILE A 285 8.10 -22.04 -7.76
CA ILE A 285 6.84 -21.39 -8.11
C ILE A 285 5.90 -22.42 -8.71
N GLN A 286 4.77 -22.63 -8.05
CA GLN A 286 3.79 -23.66 -8.35
C GLN A 286 2.38 -23.07 -8.21
N THR A 287 1.38 -23.68 -8.84
CA THR A 287 0.00 -23.17 -8.80
C THR A 287 -0.52 -22.94 -7.36
N GLU A 288 -0.12 -23.78 -6.41
CA GLU A 288 -0.54 -23.81 -5.02
C GLU A 288 0.14 -22.76 -4.13
N ASN A 289 1.08 -21.99 -4.69
CA ASN A 289 1.78 -20.92 -4.00
C ASN A 289 1.88 -19.62 -4.83
N SER A 290 1.12 -19.52 -5.92
CA SER A 290 1.11 -18.36 -6.79
C SER A 290 -0.28 -17.87 -7.15
N ILE A 291 -0.38 -16.55 -7.37
CA ILE A 291 -1.60 -15.89 -7.84
C ILE A 291 -1.42 -15.51 -9.30
N GLY A 292 -2.27 -16.03 -10.17
CA GLY A 292 -2.32 -15.67 -11.59
C GLY A 292 -3.18 -14.42 -11.85
N ILE A 293 -2.70 -13.54 -12.72
CA ILE A 293 -3.43 -12.36 -13.24
C ILE A 293 -3.39 -12.40 -14.77
N GLU A 294 -4.55 -12.50 -15.40
CA GLU A 294 -4.74 -12.49 -16.85
C GLU A 294 -5.22 -11.11 -17.31
N VAL A 295 -4.51 -10.49 -18.24
CA VAL A 295 -4.91 -9.21 -18.82
C VAL A 295 -5.36 -9.43 -20.25
N VAL A 296 -6.55 -8.95 -20.60
CA VAL A 296 -7.12 -9.17 -21.93
C VAL A 296 -6.28 -8.49 -23.01
N GLY A 297 -5.87 -9.28 -23.99
CA GLY A 297 -5.46 -8.81 -25.30
C GLY A 297 -4.72 -9.85 -26.12
N MET A 298 -4.20 -9.43 -27.27
CA MET A 298 -3.88 -10.28 -28.40
C MET A 298 -2.42 -10.16 -28.84
N ALA A 299 -1.84 -11.28 -29.22
CA ALA A 299 -0.51 -11.34 -29.82
C ALA A 299 -0.61 -11.37 -31.35
N TYR A 300 0.37 -10.75 -32.00
CA TYR A 300 0.45 -10.56 -33.44
C TYR A 300 1.84 -10.85 -33.97
N TYR A 301 1.94 -11.14 -35.27
CA TYR A 301 3.18 -11.15 -36.03
C TYR A 301 2.96 -10.47 -37.39
N LYS A 302 4.05 -10.10 -38.06
CA LYS A 302 4.01 -9.43 -39.36
C LYS A 302 4.55 -10.32 -40.47
N VAL A 303 3.95 -10.25 -41.65
CA VAL A 303 4.48 -10.85 -42.88
C VAL A 303 4.47 -9.78 -43.95
N GLY A 304 5.65 -9.26 -44.29
CA GLY A 304 5.75 -8.07 -45.13
C GLY A 304 5.02 -6.88 -44.48
N LYS A 305 3.97 -6.37 -45.14
CA LYS A 305 3.14 -5.26 -44.65
C LYS A 305 1.89 -5.71 -43.89
N ASP A 306 1.57 -6.99 -43.95
CA ASP A 306 0.37 -7.54 -43.33
C ASP A 306 0.61 -7.87 -41.85
N LEU A 307 -0.46 -7.77 -41.06
CA LEU A 307 -0.48 -8.13 -39.65
C LEU A 307 -1.43 -9.32 -39.45
N TYR A 308 -1.00 -10.29 -38.66
CA TYR A 308 -1.76 -11.49 -38.33
C TYR A 308 -1.82 -11.67 -36.82
N THR A 309 -2.90 -12.24 -36.30
CA THR A 309 -2.89 -12.77 -34.93
C THR A 309 -2.00 -14.02 -34.87
N VAL A 310 -1.57 -14.43 -33.69
CA VAL A 310 -0.86 -15.72 -33.49
C VAL A 310 -1.68 -16.98 -33.84
N TYR A 311 -2.95 -16.81 -34.22
CA TYR A 311 -3.81 -17.87 -34.76
C TYR A 311 -3.92 -17.82 -36.30
N ASP A 312 -2.99 -17.16 -36.98
CA ASP A 312 -2.94 -17.02 -38.44
C ASP A 312 -4.12 -16.23 -39.05
N THR A 313 -4.84 -15.43 -38.25
CA THR A 313 -5.92 -14.58 -38.75
C THR A 313 -5.39 -13.23 -39.22
N LYS A 314 -5.54 -12.93 -40.52
CA LYS A 314 -5.17 -11.63 -41.10
C LYS A 314 -6.03 -10.49 -40.54
N ILE A 315 -5.38 -9.43 -40.08
CA ILE A 315 -6.03 -8.21 -39.61
C ILE A 315 -6.38 -7.33 -40.81
N LYS A 316 -7.65 -6.93 -40.92
CA LYS A 316 -8.16 -6.12 -42.03
C LYS A 316 -7.60 -4.70 -42.02
N ASP A 317 -7.50 -4.09 -40.84
CA ASP A 317 -6.95 -2.74 -40.65
C ASP A 317 -5.83 -2.75 -39.61
N PRO A 318 -4.59 -3.07 -40.00
CA PRO A 318 -3.44 -3.09 -39.10
C PRO A 318 -3.13 -1.74 -38.44
N ALA A 319 -3.50 -0.62 -39.07
CA ALA A 319 -3.21 0.71 -38.56
C ALA A 319 -4.04 1.07 -37.32
N SER A 320 -5.20 0.43 -37.15
CA SER A 320 -6.05 0.58 -35.96
C SER A 320 -5.43 -0.03 -34.68
N ILE A 321 -4.47 -0.95 -34.81
CA ILE A 321 -3.86 -1.65 -33.67
C ILE A 321 -2.60 -0.93 -33.23
N LYS A 322 -2.60 -0.41 -32.00
CA LYS A 322 -1.39 0.13 -31.36
C LYS A 322 -0.56 -1.02 -30.81
N LEU A 323 0.60 -1.29 -31.43
CA LEU A 323 1.47 -2.39 -31.03
C LEU A 323 2.57 -1.97 -30.05
N THR A 324 3.02 -2.91 -29.22
CA THR A 324 4.24 -2.81 -28.40
C THR A 324 5.50 -2.84 -29.27
N LYS A 325 6.67 -2.71 -28.64
CA LYS A 325 7.92 -3.19 -29.26
C LYS A 325 7.85 -4.73 -29.42
N PRO A 326 8.56 -5.30 -30.41
CA PRO A 326 8.55 -6.74 -30.62
C PRO A 326 9.31 -7.48 -29.53
N PHE A 327 8.89 -8.71 -29.27
CA PHE A 327 9.56 -9.72 -28.48
C PHE A 327 10.03 -10.83 -29.42
N LYS A 328 11.21 -11.39 -29.19
CA LYS A 328 11.69 -12.56 -29.93
C LYS A 328 11.00 -13.80 -29.38
N GLY A 329 10.20 -14.46 -30.21
CA GLY A 329 9.48 -15.69 -29.86
C GLY A 329 9.58 -16.72 -30.96
N GLU A 330 9.17 -17.96 -30.66
CA GLU A 330 9.15 -19.05 -31.63
C GLU A 330 7.74 -19.31 -32.13
N ARG A 331 7.58 -19.50 -33.45
CA ARG A 331 6.33 -19.88 -34.09
C ARG A 331 6.57 -20.98 -35.09
N LYS A 332 5.56 -21.81 -35.32
CA LYS A 332 5.59 -22.84 -36.36
C LYS A 332 5.18 -22.24 -37.71
N ILE A 333 6.08 -22.29 -38.69
CA ILE A 333 5.89 -21.86 -40.07
C ILE A 333 6.14 -23.06 -40.96
N ASP A 334 5.14 -23.48 -41.74
CA ASP A 334 5.22 -24.65 -42.63
C ASP A 334 5.79 -25.91 -41.95
N GLY A 335 5.37 -26.15 -40.70
CA GLY A 335 5.81 -27.31 -39.94
C GLY A 335 7.11 -27.13 -39.14
N LYS A 336 7.87 -26.05 -39.35
CA LYS A 336 9.17 -25.80 -38.71
C LYS A 336 9.10 -24.66 -37.70
N TRP A 337 9.83 -24.79 -36.60
CA TRP A 337 9.98 -23.70 -35.63
C TRP A 337 10.92 -22.65 -36.20
N ALA A 338 10.49 -21.39 -36.16
CA ALA A 338 11.27 -20.22 -36.56
C ALA A 338 11.15 -19.14 -35.50
N VAL A 339 12.24 -18.38 -35.32
CA VAL A 339 12.27 -17.20 -34.46
C VAL A 339 11.65 -16.03 -35.21
N GLU A 340 10.64 -15.41 -34.62
CA GLU A 340 9.86 -14.33 -35.21
C GLU A 340 9.71 -13.16 -34.22
N ASP A 341 9.39 -12.00 -34.78
CA ASP A 341 8.95 -10.85 -33.99
C ASP A 341 7.48 -11.01 -33.62
N ILE A 342 7.24 -11.15 -32.30
CA ILE A 342 5.91 -11.17 -31.71
C ILE A 342 5.60 -9.80 -31.13
N TYR A 343 4.47 -9.24 -31.52
CA TYR A 343 3.95 -7.97 -31.02
C TYR A 343 2.72 -8.23 -30.17
N TRP A 344 2.44 -7.32 -29.24
CA TRP A 344 1.18 -7.29 -28.51
C TRP A 344 0.46 -5.98 -28.79
N ASP A 345 -0.86 -5.97 -28.71
CA ASP A 345 -1.60 -4.73 -28.53
C ASP A 345 -1.19 -4.05 -27.22
N LYS A 346 -1.09 -2.72 -27.24
CA LYS A 346 -0.78 -1.92 -26.06
C LYS A 346 -1.91 -2.03 -25.05
N LEU A 347 -1.53 -2.15 -23.78
CA LEU A 347 -2.45 -2.01 -22.65
C LEU A 347 -3.09 -0.61 -22.65
N THR A 348 -4.36 -0.56 -22.24
CA THR A 348 -5.03 0.70 -21.94
C THR A 348 -4.57 1.24 -20.58
N GLU A 349 -4.76 2.54 -20.33
CA GLU A 349 -4.47 3.13 -19.02
C GLU A 349 -5.33 2.49 -17.91
N ALA A 350 -6.58 2.14 -18.21
CA ALA A 350 -7.48 1.47 -17.28
C ALA A 350 -6.97 0.06 -16.92
N GLN A 351 -6.50 -0.71 -17.90
CA GLN A 351 -5.86 -2.01 -17.65
C GLN A 351 -4.61 -1.88 -16.77
N ILE A 352 -3.71 -0.94 -17.12
CA ILE A 352 -2.47 -0.70 -16.35
C ILE A 352 -2.82 -0.35 -14.90
N LYS A 353 -3.77 0.55 -14.69
CA LYS A 353 -4.21 0.96 -13.35
C LYS A 353 -4.78 -0.21 -12.56
N SER A 354 -5.70 -0.98 -13.15
CA SER A 354 -6.32 -2.14 -12.49
C SER A 354 -5.30 -3.21 -12.10
N VAL A 355 -4.40 -3.58 -13.02
CA VAL A 355 -3.36 -4.57 -12.72
C VAL A 355 -2.37 -4.07 -11.68
N LYS A 356 -1.91 -2.82 -11.80
CA LYS A 356 -1.05 -2.18 -10.79
C LYS A 356 -1.67 -2.28 -9.40
N CYS A 357 -2.97 -2.00 -9.29
CA CYS A 357 -3.64 -2.02 -8.00
C CYS A 357 -3.88 -3.42 -7.46
N ILE A 358 -4.22 -4.41 -8.31
CA ILE A 358 -4.25 -5.82 -7.89
C ILE A 358 -2.88 -6.23 -7.32
N VAL A 359 -1.81 -5.96 -8.07
CA VAL A 359 -0.44 -6.33 -7.69
C VAL A 359 -0.02 -5.64 -6.39
N ALA A 360 -0.21 -4.33 -6.27
CA ALA A 360 0.13 -3.58 -5.06
C ALA A 360 -0.62 -4.10 -3.82
N THR A 361 -1.93 -4.38 -3.94
CA THR A 361 -2.73 -4.91 -2.83
C THR A 361 -2.28 -6.32 -2.43
N LEU A 362 -1.96 -7.19 -3.40
CA LEU A 362 -1.43 -8.53 -3.13
C LEU A 362 -0.04 -8.49 -2.49
N MET A 363 0.83 -7.59 -2.95
CA MET A 363 2.15 -7.37 -2.35
C MET A 363 2.02 -6.99 -0.88
N LYS A 364 1.11 -6.06 -0.55
CA LYS A 364 0.84 -5.69 0.85
C LYS A 364 0.29 -6.86 1.67
N LYS A 365 -0.72 -7.60 1.16
CA LYS A 365 -1.34 -8.73 1.90
C LYS A 365 -0.34 -9.84 2.23
N TYR A 366 0.52 -10.18 1.27
CA TYR A 366 1.41 -11.34 1.36
C TYR A 366 2.86 -10.97 1.67
N ASN A 367 3.14 -9.69 1.94
CA ASN A 367 4.48 -9.15 2.14
C ASN A 367 5.44 -9.53 0.99
N LEU A 368 4.96 -9.41 -0.24
CA LEU A 368 5.73 -9.71 -1.45
C LEU A 368 6.48 -8.47 -1.93
N LYS A 369 7.62 -8.70 -2.57
CA LYS A 369 8.46 -7.67 -3.19
C LYS A 369 8.41 -7.78 -4.71
N LYS A 370 9.05 -6.85 -5.43
CA LYS A 370 9.05 -6.83 -6.90
C LYS A 370 9.65 -8.10 -7.50
N GLU A 371 10.65 -8.68 -6.83
CA GLU A 371 11.28 -9.95 -7.21
C GLU A 371 10.33 -11.16 -7.11
N ASN A 372 9.19 -11.03 -6.44
CA ASN A 372 8.14 -12.06 -6.39
C ASN A 372 7.13 -11.96 -7.53
N ILE A 373 7.31 -11.03 -8.47
CA ILE A 373 6.42 -10.85 -9.63
C ILE A 373 7.11 -11.42 -10.86
N PHE A 374 6.45 -12.43 -11.44
CA PHE A 374 6.95 -13.20 -12.57
C PHE A 374 6.01 -13.07 -13.77
N THR A 375 6.56 -13.24 -14.95
CA THR A 375 5.81 -13.47 -16.17
C THR A 375 5.62 -14.97 -16.38
N HIS A 376 4.60 -15.34 -17.16
CA HIS A 376 4.39 -16.74 -17.50
C HIS A 376 5.62 -17.35 -18.20
N GLU A 377 6.23 -16.61 -19.13
CA GLU A 377 7.38 -17.03 -19.93
C GLU A 377 8.70 -17.13 -19.12
N GLU A 378 8.81 -16.41 -18.00
CA GLU A 378 9.89 -16.58 -17.01
C GLU A 378 9.79 -17.93 -16.28
N ILE A 379 8.58 -18.47 -16.11
CA ILE A 379 8.32 -19.71 -15.36
C ILE A 379 8.35 -20.93 -16.28
N GLN A 380 7.75 -20.86 -17.47
CA GLN A 380 7.66 -21.98 -18.41
C GLN A 380 7.55 -21.51 -19.86
N SER A 381 7.71 -22.42 -20.83
CA SER A 381 7.60 -22.08 -22.25
C SER A 381 6.22 -21.52 -22.59
N LYS A 382 6.20 -20.30 -23.15
CA LYS A 382 4.98 -19.58 -23.47
C LYS A 382 5.23 -18.53 -24.58
N THR A 383 4.17 -17.95 -25.13
CA THR A 383 4.24 -16.87 -26.12
C THR A 383 5.09 -15.72 -25.59
N ALA A 384 6.08 -15.29 -26.38
CA ALA A 384 6.99 -14.23 -25.97
C ALA A 384 6.22 -12.92 -25.70
N GLY A 385 6.48 -12.30 -24.55
CA GLY A 385 5.84 -11.05 -24.13
C GLY A 385 4.51 -11.22 -23.40
N GLU A 386 4.02 -12.45 -23.19
CA GLU A 386 2.73 -12.72 -22.55
C GLU A 386 2.60 -12.06 -21.18
N GLY A 387 3.51 -12.30 -20.25
CA GLY A 387 3.53 -11.55 -19.00
C GLY A 387 4.38 -10.29 -19.07
N GLN A 388 5.41 -10.25 -19.94
CA GLN A 388 6.39 -9.16 -19.92
C GLN A 388 5.77 -7.82 -20.30
N VAL A 389 4.84 -7.78 -21.25
CA VAL A 389 4.13 -6.54 -21.63
C VAL A 389 3.41 -5.92 -20.44
N VAL A 390 2.80 -6.75 -19.60
CA VAL A 390 2.12 -6.32 -18.37
C VAL A 390 3.14 -5.84 -17.33
N LYS A 391 4.21 -6.62 -17.13
CA LYS A 391 5.29 -6.32 -16.18
C LYS A 391 5.94 -4.97 -16.47
N ASP A 392 6.32 -4.74 -17.72
CA ASP A 392 6.95 -3.50 -18.19
C ASP A 392 6.06 -2.27 -17.95
N ALA A 393 4.75 -2.42 -18.11
CA ALA A 393 3.80 -1.32 -17.94
C ALA A 393 3.59 -0.93 -16.46
N ILE A 394 3.60 -1.90 -15.53
CA ILE A 394 3.28 -1.63 -14.12
C ILE A 394 4.52 -1.41 -13.25
N PHE A 395 5.67 -2.01 -13.57
CA PHE A 395 6.87 -1.96 -12.71
C PHE A 395 7.38 -0.55 -12.38
N PRO A 396 7.41 0.40 -13.34
CA PRO A 396 7.79 1.78 -13.07
C PRO A 396 6.84 2.47 -12.07
N LEU A 397 5.58 2.03 -12.03
CA LEU A 397 4.50 2.66 -11.25
C LEU A 397 4.33 2.04 -9.86
N LEU A 398 4.85 0.82 -9.62
CA LEU A 398 4.67 0.13 -8.34
C LEU A 398 5.35 0.86 -7.16
N ASN A 399 6.43 1.62 -7.39
CA ASN A 399 7.09 2.41 -6.34
C ASN A 399 6.23 3.58 -5.84
N GLU A 400 5.19 3.97 -6.59
CA GLU A 400 4.23 4.98 -6.11
C GLU A 400 3.34 4.43 -4.98
N CYS A 401 3.35 3.12 -4.75
CA CYS A 401 2.37 2.40 -3.93
C CYS A 401 2.96 1.53 -2.82
N LEU A 402 4.29 1.53 -2.69
CA LEU A 402 5.09 0.79 -1.72
C LEU A 402 5.93 1.79 -0.92
#